data_AF-F9GBS6-F1
#
_entry.id   AF-F9GBS6-F1
#
_cell.length_a   1.000
_cell.length_b   1.000
_cell.length_c   1.000
_cell.angle_alpha   90.00
_cell.angle_beta   90.00
_cell.angle_gamma   90.00
#
_symmetry.space_group_name_H-M   'P 1'
#
loop_
_entity.id
_entity.type
_entity.pdbx_description
1 polymer ?
#
loop_
_entity_poly.entity_id
_entity_poly.type
_entity_poly.pdbx_seq_one_letter_code
_entity_poly.pdbx_strand_id
1 'polypeptide(L)'
;MSGKQPPQTSYVQFNRDRLLRQQSAAFSKLNESIPKGENQWQEAREVHRFATPQDVYRTVSSLVQDVQGEFLSEDLRRLIYIAVCCVDHSENEAEAYRKYRSRVHAKDDLREFTIRNYMSLVRGLVALMDEVYLKLRHRGFEGTLLYAPLSLGALGHYKQAPEQFTSCFPTAAFTPEVQASLPLYLPFIVATRHPEHRYRKVCRALGTKILREEEYVKFVSVLQNGRPIPYVLPANAPDPSVAFSDSKGRYDPVRDQWVPVTIPNLAGFKPFEIPESLQQIIARAGKQQDDPVRLDVHGAVIFRFGWSRDHQEVVDRVIDVLLSQLTSQSP
;
A
#
# COMPACT_ATOMS: atom_id res chain seq x y z
N MET A 1 -38.30 55.60 -13.88
CA MET A 1 -38.25 54.13 -14.01
C MET A 1 -37.16 53.63 -13.08
N SER A 2 -37.52 53.09 -11.92
CA SER A 2 -36.55 52.67 -10.90
C SER A 2 -36.21 51.19 -11.11
N GLY A 3 -35.01 50.91 -11.60
CA GLY A 3 -34.49 49.56 -11.78
C GLY A 3 -34.17 48.95 -10.42
N LYS A 4 -35.06 48.07 -9.92
CA LYS A 4 -34.77 47.24 -8.74
C LYS A 4 -33.60 46.31 -9.08
N GLN A 5 -32.46 46.49 -8.40
CA GLN A 5 -31.43 45.45 -8.33
C GLN A 5 -32.07 44.17 -7.74
N PRO A 6 -31.80 42.98 -8.32
CA PRO A 6 -32.31 41.74 -7.77
C PRO A 6 -31.72 41.48 -6.37
N PRO A 7 -32.49 40.87 -5.44
CA PRO A 7 -32.09 40.74 -4.04
C PRO A 7 -30.88 39.79 -3.89
N GLN A 8 -29.81 40.30 -3.28
CA GLN A 8 -28.55 39.56 -3.02
C GLN A 8 -28.77 38.21 -2.30
N THR A 9 -29.87 38.07 -1.56
CA THR A 9 -30.29 36.84 -0.87
C THR A 9 -30.55 35.66 -1.82
N SER A 10 -31.11 35.90 -3.01
CA SER A 10 -31.38 34.82 -3.99
C SER A 10 -30.09 34.27 -4.61
N TYR A 11 -29.07 35.13 -4.76
CA TYR A 11 -27.77 34.75 -5.31
C TYR A 11 -26.95 33.92 -4.33
N VAL A 12 -26.98 34.25 -3.03
CA VAL A 12 -26.31 33.45 -1.98
C VAL A 12 -26.96 32.08 -1.86
N GLN A 13 -28.28 32.00 -1.85
CA GLN A 13 -29.02 30.75 -1.77
C GLN A 13 -28.80 29.87 -3.01
N PHE A 14 -28.86 30.46 -4.20
CA PHE A 14 -28.57 29.76 -5.46
C PHE A 14 -27.15 29.17 -5.50
N ASN A 15 -26.14 29.93 -5.03
CA ASN A 15 -24.76 29.43 -4.97
C ASN A 15 -24.60 28.31 -3.95
N ARG A 16 -25.27 28.40 -2.80
CA ARG A 16 -25.29 27.33 -1.80
C ARG A 16 -25.91 26.06 -2.37
N ASP A 17 -27.06 26.16 -3.02
CA ASP A 17 -27.75 25.01 -3.63
C ASP A 17 -26.93 24.39 -4.76
N ARG A 18 -26.23 25.22 -5.54
CA ARG A 18 -25.28 24.74 -6.56
C ARG A 18 -24.11 23.97 -5.94
N LEU A 19 -23.50 24.49 -4.87
CA LEU A 19 -22.38 23.83 -4.18
C LEU A 19 -22.82 22.49 -3.55
N LEU A 20 -24.00 22.44 -2.93
CA LEU A 20 -24.55 21.20 -2.38
C LEU A 20 -24.83 20.15 -3.47
N ARG A 21 -25.35 20.56 -4.63
CA ARG A 21 -25.52 19.67 -5.78
C ARG A 21 -24.19 19.13 -6.31
N GLN A 22 -23.17 19.98 -6.40
CA GLN A 22 -21.83 19.57 -6.83
C GLN A 22 -21.20 18.59 -5.84
N GLN A 23 -21.33 18.85 -4.54
CA GLN A 23 -20.87 17.94 -3.49
C GLN A 23 -21.59 16.59 -3.56
N SER A 24 -22.92 16.59 -3.67
CA SER A 24 -23.71 15.36 -3.80
C SER A 24 -23.32 14.55 -5.05
N ALA A 25 -23.13 15.21 -6.19
CA ALA A 25 -22.66 14.55 -7.42
C ALA A 25 -21.25 13.95 -7.26
N ALA A 26 -20.34 14.63 -6.55
CA ALA A 26 -19.00 14.13 -6.29
C ALA A 26 -19.02 12.85 -5.42
N PHE A 27 -19.90 12.81 -4.40
CA PHE A 27 -20.07 11.62 -3.56
C PHE A 27 -20.84 10.49 -4.25
N SER A 28 -21.81 10.78 -5.14
CA SER A 28 -22.45 9.75 -5.96
C SER A 28 -21.42 9.04 -6.83
N LYS A 29 -20.60 9.83 -7.56
CA LYS A 29 -19.53 9.27 -8.40
C LYS A 29 -18.51 8.48 -7.59
N LEU A 30 -18.11 8.99 -6.41
CA LEU A 30 -17.23 8.23 -5.52
C LEU A 30 -17.87 6.89 -5.16
N ASN A 31 -19.11 6.92 -4.66
CA ASN A 31 -19.81 5.73 -4.22
C ASN A 31 -20.00 4.68 -5.33
N GLU A 32 -20.26 5.13 -6.57
CA GLU A 32 -20.35 4.30 -7.77
C GLU A 32 -19.00 3.68 -8.16
N SER A 33 -17.90 4.40 -7.92
CA SER A 33 -16.56 3.96 -8.35
C SER A 33 -15.90 2.99 -7.36
N ILE A 34 -16.29 3.01 -6.09
CA ILE A 34 -15.69 2.13 -5.06
C ILE A 34 -16.34 0.74 -5.09
N PRO A 35 -15.55 -0.34 -5.29
CA PRO A 35 -16.08 -1.71 -5.26
C PRO A 35 -16.72 -2.07 -3.92
N LYS A 36 -17.90 -2.70 -3.96
CA LYS A 36 -18.73 -3.03 -2.77
C LYS A 36 -18.58 -4.47 -2.28
N GLY A 37 -18.14 -5.37 -3.14
CA GLY A 37 -17.98 -6.80 -2.84
C GLY A 37 -16.82 -7.41 -3.61
N GLU A 38 -16.48 -8.66 -3.28
CA GLU A 38 -15.26 -9.31 -3.79
C GLU A 38 -15.19 -9.39 -5.31
N ASN A 39 -16.30 -9.76 -5.98
CA ASN A 39 -16.35 -9.82 -7.44
C ASN A 39 -16.06 -8.45 -8.07
N GLN A 40 -16.63 -7.36 -7.51
CA GLN A 40 -16.37 -6.01 -7.99
C GLN A 40 -14.91 -5.59 -7.75
N TRP A 41 -14.27 -6.04 -6.66
CA TRP A 41 -12.85 -5.79 -6.41
C TRP A 41 -11.97 -6.49 -7.46
N GLN A 42 -12.31 -7.73 -7.82
CA GLN A 42 -11.59 -8.49 -8.85
C GLN A 42 -11.75 -7.84 -10.22
N GLU A 43 -12.99 -7.52 -10.62
CA GLU A 43 -13.28 -6.81 -11.88
C GLU A 43 -12.56 -5.46 -11.96
N ALA A 44 -12.60 -4.65 -10.90
CA ALA A 44 -11.90 -3.37 -10.87
C ALA A 44 -10.38 -3.54 -11.01
N ARG A 45 -9.79 -4.54 -10.34
CA ARG A 45 -8.37 -4.84 -10.47
C ARG A 45 -8.00 -5.27 -11.89
N GLU A 46 -8.86 -6.01 -12.60
CA GLU A 46 -8.61 -6.36 -14.00
C GLU A 46 -8.62 -5.12 -14.90
N VAL A 47 -9.66 -4.27 -14.79
CA VAL A 47 -9.81 -3.02 -15.56
C VAL A 47 -8.61 -2.10 -15.35
N HIS A 48 -8.13 -1.99 -14.11
CA HIS A 48 -7.04 -1.09 -13.74
C HIS A 48 -5.65 -1.73 -13.82
N ARG A 49 -5.52 -2.95 -14.39
CA ARG A 49 -4.23 -3.69 -14.48
C ARG A 49 -3.53 -3.77 -13.11
N PHE A 50 -4.25 -4.31 -12.14
CA PHE A 50 -3.80 -4.50 -10.77
C PHE A 50 -4.25 -5.86 -10.19
N ALA A 51 -4.61 -6.81 -11.06
CA ALA A 51 -5.10 -8.13 -10.67
C ALA A 51 -3.96 -9.13 -10.41
N THR A 52 -2.95 -9.18 -11.29
CA THR A 52 -1.86 -10.16 -11.20
C THR A 52 -0.61 -9.58 -10.53
N PRO A 53 0.29 -10.40 -9.96
CA PRO A 53 1.57 -9.91 -9.41
C PRO A 53 2.39 -9.09 -10.41
N GLN A 54 2.37 -9.50 -11.67
CA GLN A 54 3.11 -8.82 -12.73
C GLN A 54 2.52 -7.43 -13.02
N ASP A 55 1.19 -7.32 -13.00
CA ASP A 55 0.49 -6.05 -13.21
C ASP A 55 0.68 -5.12 -12.02
N VAL A 56 0.59 -5.64 -10.79
CA VAL A 56 0.88 -4.89 -9.56
C VAL A 56 2.29 -4.29 -9.62
N TYR A 57 3.30 -5.10 -9.97
CA TYR A 57 4.67 -4.62 -10.13
C TYR A 57 4.78 -3.53 -11.20
N ARG A 58 4.21 -3.73 -12.39
CA ARG A 58 4.27 -2.75 -13.50
C ARG A 58 3.61 -1.44 -13.13
N THR A 59 2.43 -1.49 -12.53
CA THR A 59 1.66 -0.31 -12.11
C THR A 59 2.42 0.48 -11.06
N VAL A 60 2.95 -0.18 -10.02
CA VAL A 60 3.72 0.50 -8.96
C VAL A 60 5.07 0.98 -9.46
N SER A 61 5.78 0.23 -10.31
CA SER A 61 7.03 0.65 -10.94
C SER A 61 6.83 1.92 -11.78
N SER A 62 5.75 1.98 -12.56
CA SER A 62 5.39 3.18 -13.34
C SER A 62 5.08 4.37 -12.44
N LEU A 63 4.41 4.12 -11.31
CA LEU A 63 4.14 5.13 -10.29
C LEU A 63 5.39 5.67 -9.63
N VAL A 64 6.47 4.90 -9.45
CA VAL A 64 7.66 5.35 -8.69
C VAL A 64 8.84 5.81 -9.56
N GLN A 65 8.90 5.42 -10.82
CA GLN A 65 10.01 5.81 -11.72
C GLN A 65 9.78 7.15 -12.43
N ASP A 66 8.61 7.78 -12.24
CA ASP A 66 8.21 9.04 -12.91
C ASP A 66 8.42 9.01 -14.44
N VAL A 67 8.26 7.83 -15.05
CA VAL A 67 8.33 7.69 -16.50
C VAL A 67 7.10 8.38 -17.08
N GLN A 68 7.31 9.48 -17.82
CA GLN A 68 6.25 10.13 -18.58
C GLN A 68 5.69 9.13 -19.60
N GLY A 69 4.55 8.50 -19.29
CA GLY A 69 3.99 7.43 -20.12
C GLY A 69 2.60 6.95 -19.67
N GLU A 70 1.88 6.39 -20.63
CA GLU A 70 0.42 6.11 -20.77
C GLU A 70 -0.36 5.49 -19.59
N PHE A 71 0.28 5.12 -18.49
CA PHE A 71 -0.35 4.30 -17.44
C PHE A 71 -0.99 5.10 -16.30
N LEU A 72 -0.68 6.40 -16.16
CA LEU A 72 -1.21 7.23 -15.06
C LEU A 72 -2.22 8.26 -15.55
N SER A 73 -3.39 8.26 -14.92
CA SER A 73 -4.37 9.33 -15.10
C SER A 73 -3.75 10.70 -14.77
N GLU A 74 -4.17 11.73 -15.48
CA GLU A 74 -3.66 13.09 -15.27
C GLU A 74 -3.86 13.55 -13.82
N ASP A 75 -5.02 13.24 -13.24
CA ASP A 75 -5.34 13.58 -11.86
C ASP A 75 -4.41 12.88 -10.86
N LEU A 76 -4.13 11.57 -11.02
CA LEU A 76 -3.21 10.85 -10.14
C LEU A 76 -1.78 11.37 -10.26
N ARG A 77 -1.33 11.67 -11.48
CA ARG A 77 -0.01 12.27 -11.72
C ARG A 77 0.11 13.63 -11.04
N ARG A 78 -0.91 14.47 -11.19
CA ARG A 78 -0.97 15.79 -10.55
C ARG A 78 -1.00 15.66 -9.02
N LEU A 79 -1.74 14.70 -8.48
CA LEU A 79 -1.77 14.39 -7.05
C LEU A 79 -0.36 14.08 -6.53
N ILE A 80 0.39 13.22 -7.22
CA ILE A 80 1.77 12.87 -6.85
C ILE A 80 2.69 14.10 -6.92
N TYR A 81 2.60 14.93 -7.96
CA TYR A 81 3.40 16.16 -8.05
C TYR A 81 3.11 17.15 -6.92
N ILE A 82 1.85 17.28 -6.50
CA ILE A 82 1.50 18.09 -5.34
C ILE A 82 2.03 17.45 -4.05
N ALA A 83 1.98 16.12 -3.92
CA ALA A 83 2.53 15.41 -2.78
C ALA A 83 4.05 15.60 -2.65
N VAL A 84 4.79 15.53 -3.76
CA VAL A 84 6.22 15.88 -3.79
C VAL A 84 6.43 17.35 -3.41
N CYS A 85 5.60 18.26 -3.93
CA CYS A 85 5.64 19.68 -3.54
C CYS A 85 5.44 19.88 -2.03
N CYS A 86 4.60 19.07 -1.36
CA CYS A 86 4.46 19.11 0.10
C CYS A 86 5.78 18.82 0.82
N VAL A 87 6.59 17.88 0.29
CA VAL A 87 7.89 17.50 0.86
C VAL A 87 8.94 18.58 0.58
N ASP A 88 9.08 19.00 -0.68
CA ASP A 88 10.06 20.03 -1.08
C ASP A 88 9.80 21.36 -0.35
N HIS A 89 8.54 21.72 -0.16
CA HIS A 89 8.14 22.96 0.53
C HIS A 89 8.61 23.00 1.99
N SER A 90 8.81 21.84 2.63
CA SER A 90 9.32 21.78 4.01
C SER A 90 10.79 22.21 4.14
N GLU A 91 11.54 22.24 3.03
CA GLU A 91 12.93 22.72 2.99
C GLU A 91 13.03 24.11 2.37
N ASN A 92 12.45 24.29 1.18
CA ASN A 92 12.54 25.52 0.43
C ASN A 92 11.23 25.78 -0.31
N GLU A 93 10.43 26.68 0.26
CA GLU A 93 9.12 27.03 -0.27
C GLU A 93 9.16 27.56 -1.71
N ALA A 94 10.03 28.53 -2.00
CA ALA A 94 10.09 29.18 -3.31
C ALA A 94 10.56 28.19 -4.40
N GLU A 95 11.50 27.32 -4.07
CA GLU A 95 11.96 26.27 -4.98
C GLU A 95 10.89 25.20 -5.21
N ALA A 96 10.17 24.78 -4.17
CA ALA A 96 9.09 23.80 -4.29
C ALA A 96 8.00 24.28 -5.26
N TYR A 97 7.58 25.55 -5.14
CA TYR A 97 6.58 26.12 -6.04
C TYR A 97 7.06 26.22 -7.48
N ARG A 98 8.32 26.62 -7.68
CA ARG A 98 8.95 26.66 -9.01
C ARG A 98 9.04 25.26 -9.64
N LYS A 99 9.50 24.25 -8.89
CA LYS A 99 9.53 22.84 -9.33
C LYS A 99 8.14 22.33 -9.69
N TYR A 100 7.14 22.62 -8.85
CA TYR A 100 5.76 22.22 -9.10
C TYR A 100 5.21 22.84 -10.41
N ARG A 101 5.33 24.16 -10.60
CA ARG A 101 4.88 24.84 -11.84
C ARG A 101 5.52 24.23 -13.09
N SER A 102 6.82 23.95 -13.03
CA SER A 102 7.55 23.29 -14.12
C SER A 102 6.99 21.91 -14.45
N ARG A 103 6.66 21.08 -13.44
CA ARG A 103 6.13 19.71 -13.64
C ARG A 103 4.73 19.69 -14.24
N VAL A 104 3.90 20.68 -13.95
CA VAL A 104 2.53 20.77 -14.46
C VAL A 104 2.39 21.65 -15.71
N HIS A 105 3.51 22.13 -16.27
CA HIS A 105 3.54 23.09 -17.38
C HIS A 105 2.59 24.29 -17.15
N ALA A 106 2.45 24.71 -15.89
CA ALA A 106 1.60 25.85 -15.57
C ALA A 106 2.29 27.14 -16.00
N LYS A 107 1.50 28.12 -16.44
CA LYS A 107 1.96 29.48 -16.60
C LYS A 107 2.47 30.02 -15.25
N ASP A 108 3.42 30.94 -15.30
CA ASP A 108 4.04 31.54 -14.10
C ASP A 108 3.04 32.29 -13.19
N ASP A 109 1.81 32.51 -13.67
CA ASP A 109 0.71 33.17 -12.95
C ASP A 109 -0.03 32.26 -11.95
N LEU A 110 0.28 30.95 -11.90
CA LEU A 110 -0.30 30.07 -10.88
C LEU A 110 0.13 30.53 -9.49
N ARG A 111 -0.79 31.20 -8.80
CA ARG A 111 -0.55 31.84 -7.50
C ARG A 111 -0.15 30.83 -6.44
N GLU A 112 0.79 31.22 -5.58
CA GLU A 112 1.27 30.39 -4.47
C GLU A 112 0.14 29.97 -3.53
N PHE A 113 -0.82 30.87 -3.27
CA PHE A 113 -2.03 30.56 -2.51
C PHE A 113 -2.79 29.36 -3.08
N THR A 114 -2.88 29.25 -4.40
CA THR A 114 -3.53 28.13 -5.09
C THR A 114 -2.75 26.84 -4.89
N ILE A 115 -1.41 26.88 -4.98
CA ILE A 115 -0.55 25.73 -4.74
C ILE A 115 -0.66 25.27 -3.27
N ARG A 116 -0.64 26.20 -2.31
CA ARG A 116 -0.87 25.92 -0.89
C ARG A 116 -2.23 25.23 -0.65
N ASN A 117 -3.28 25.69 -1.33
CA ASN A 117 -4.59 25.03 -1.26
C ASN A 117 -4.53 23.60 -1.78
N TYR A 118 -3.88 23.36 -2.93
CA TYR A 118 -3.71 22.01 -3.49
C TYR A 118 -2.94 21.09 -2.53
N MET A 119 -1.86 21.58 -1.92
CA MET A 119 -1.13 20.84 -0.89
C MET A 119 -2.03 20.49 0.31
N SER A 120 -2.90 21.41 0.72
CA SER A 120 -3.88 21.17 1.78
C SER A 120 -4.92 20.11 1.40
N LEU A 121 -5.31 20.02 0.13
CA LEU A 121 -6.20 18.97 -0.38
C LEU A 121 -5.51 17.60 -0.37
N VAL A 122 -4.25 17.51 -0.80
CA VAL A 122 -3.49 16.25 -0.76
C VAL A 122 -3.30 15.75 0.66
N ARG A 123 -2.93 16.61 1.61
CA ARG A 123 -2.85 16.22 3.03
C ARG A 123 -4.21 15.75 3.57
N GLY A 124 -5.29 16.40 3.15
CA GLY A 124 -6.65 15.98 3.47
C GLY A 124 -6.96 14.59 2.93
N LEU A 125 -6.60 14.30 1.67
CA LEU A 125 -6.77 12.96 1.09
C LEU A 125 -5.94 11.91 1.82
N VAL A 126 -4.69 12.22 2.18
CA VAL A 126 -3.83 11.29 2.94
C VAL A 126 -4.47 10.95 4.30
N ALA A 127 -5.04 11.94 5.00
CA ALA A 127 -5.76 11.68 6.25
C ALA A 127 -6.99 10.77 6.02
N LEU A 128 -7.75 11.00 4.95
CA LEU A 128 -8.88 10.13 4.58
C LEU A 128 -8.43 8.71 4.22
N MET A 129 -7.30 8.57 3.50
CA MET A 129 -6.70 7.27 3.19
C MET A 129 -6.33 6.51 4.47
N ASP A 130 -5.77 7.20 5.47
CA ASP A 130 -5.44 6.62 6.76
C ASP A 130 -6.69 6.12 7.49
N GLU A 131 -7.81 6.87 7.44
CA GLU A 131 -9.09 6.43 8.02
C GLU A 131 -9.66 5.19 7.31
N VAL A 132 -9.63 5.16 5.97
CA VAL A 132 -10.10 4.01 5.18
C VAL A 132 -9.19 2.80 5.39
N TYR A 133 -7.88 3.00 5.55
CA TYR A 133 -6.91 1.93 5.83
C TYR A 133 -7.26 1.14 7.10
N LEU A 134 -7.83 1.80 8.12
CA LEU A 134 -8.25 1.12 9.34
C LEU A 134 -9.36 0.08 9.07
N LYS A 135 -10.21 0.32 8.05
CA LYS A 135 -11.31 -0.56 7.63
C LYS A 135 -10.93 -1.59 6.57
N LEU A 136 -10.01 -1.24 5.66
CA LEU A 136 -9.75 -2.01 4.42
C LEU A 136 -8.27 -2.37 4.19
N ARG A 137 -7.35 -1.93 5.06
CA ARG A 137 -5.90 -2.09 4.87
C ARG A 137 -5.47 -1.59 3.49
N HIS A 138 -4.64 -2.34 2.79
CA HIS A 138 -4.08 -2.00 1.48
C HIS A 138 -5.17 -1.71 0.42
N ARG A 139 -6.33 -2.39 0.48
CA ARG A 139 -7.48 -2.08 -0.39
C ARG A 139 -7.99 -0.65 -0.21
N GLY A 140 -7.84 -0.08 0.98
CA GLY A 140 -8.17 1.33 1.22
C GLY A 140 -7.31 2.29 0.39
N PHE A 141 -6.03 1.95 0.22
CA PHE A 141 -5.14 2.71 -0.65
C PHE A 141 -5.46 2.53 -2.13
N GLU A 142 -5.73 1.29 -2.56
CA GLU A 142 -6.19 0.98 -3.92
C GLU A 142 -7.47 1.74 -4.28
N GLY A 143 -8.49 1.64 -3.43
CA GLY A 143 -9.77 2.29 -3.65
C GLY A 143 -9.64 3.81 -3.73
N THR A 144 -8.74 4.39 -2.94
CA THR A 144 -8.54 5.84 -2.95
C THR A 144 -7.71 6.33 -4.13
N LEU A 145 -6.65 5.60 -4.56
CA LEU A 145 -5.75 6.10 -5.61
C LEU A 145 -6.09 5.61 -7.03
N LEU A 146 -6.71 4.44 -7.18
CA LEU A 146 -7.07 3.92 -8.51
C LEU A 146 -8.52 4.19 -8.90
N TYR A 147 -9.45 4.08 -7.95
CA TYR A 147 -10.88 4.05 -8.27
C TYR A 147 -11.60 5.36 -7.95
N ALA A 148 -11.20 6.06 -6.89
CA ALA A 148 -11.82 7.35 -6.54
C ALA A 148 -11.51 8.44 -7.59
N PRO A 149 -12.46 9.33 -7.89
CA PRO A 149 -12.19 10.54 -8.67
C PRO A 149 -11.20 11.48 -7.97
N LEU A 150 -10.02 11.70 -8.58
CA LEU A 150 -8.90 12.45 -7.96
C LEU A 150 -8.80 13.92 -8.38
N SER A 151 -9.77 14.45 -9.13
CA SER A 151 -9.79 15.86 -9.50
C SER A 151 -9.75 16.76 -8.25
N LEU A 152 -9.06 17.90 -8.32
CA LEU A 152 -8.92 18.82 -7.18
C LEU A 152 -10.26 19.34 -6.65
N GLY A 153 -11.28 19.44 -7.51
CA GLY A 153 -12.64 19.79 -7.09
C GLY A 153 -13.25 18.69 -6.21
N ALA A 154 -13.13 17.42 -6.62
CA ALA A 154 -13.60 16.28 -5.83
C ALA A 154 -12.89 16.19 -4.47
N LEU A 155 -11.56 16.35 -4.44
CA LEU A 155 -10.80 16.37 -3.18
C LEU A 155 -11.27 17.46 -2.22
N GLY A 156 -11.67 18.63 -2.76
CA GLY A 156 -12.28 19.71 -1.98
C GLY A 156 -13.55 19.27 -1.25
N HIS A 157 -14.42 18.53 -1.94
CA HIS A 157 -15.64 17.98 -1.36
C HIS A 157 -15.37 16.88 -0.33
N TYR A 158 -14.43 15.97 -0.63
CA TYR A 158 -14.07 14.87 0.27
C TYR A 158 -13.51 15.40 1.60
N LYS A 159 -12.62 16.39 1.53
CA LYS A 159 -12.04 17.04 2.70
C LYS A 159 -13.09 17.73 3.59
N GLN A 160 -14.18 18.23 3.02
CA GLN A 160 -15.24 18.92 3.76
C GLN A 160 -16.19 17.96 4.49
N ALA A 161 -16.27 16.70 4.07
CA ALA A 161 -17.18 15.70 4.64
C ALA A 161 -16.48 14.33 4.78
N PRO A 162 -15.54 14.19 5.73
CA PRO A 162 -14.73 12.98 5.90
C PRO A 162 -15.57 11.74 6.22
N GLU A 163 -16.61 11.88 7.06
CA GLU A 163 -17.53 10.79 7.40
C GLU A 163 -18.30 10.27 6.17
N GLN A 164 -18.71 11.17 5.28
CA GLN A 164 -19.38 10.81 4.03
C GLN A 164 -18.42 10.15 3.04
N PHE A 165 -17.16 10.59 3.01
CA PHE A 165 -16.12 9.92 2.22
C PHE A 165 -15.90 8.49 2.71
N THR A 166 -15.67 8.29 4.01
CA THR A 166 -15.37 6.97 4.57
C THR A 166 -16.56 6.01 4.59
N SER A 167 -17.80 6.51 4.47
CA SER A 167 -19.00 5.66 4.33
C SER A 167 -19.18 5.08 2.92
N CYS A 168 -18.52 5.65 1.91
CA CYS A 168 -18.51 5.10 0.56
C CYS A 168 -17.68 3.81 0.44
N PHE A 169 -16.86 3.49 1.44
CA PHE A 169 -16.00 2.30 1.45
C PHE A 169 -16.63 1.19 2.30
N PRO A 170 -16.82 -0.02 1.76
CA PRO A 170 -17.32 -1.15 2.54
C PRO A 170 -16.28 -1.61 3.56
N THR A 171 -16.70 -2.40 4.53
CA THR A 171 -15.79 -3.19 5.38
C THR A 171 -15.52 -4.52 4.68
N ALA A 172 -14.28 -5.00 4.72
CA ALA A 172 -13.90 -6.30 4.17
C ALA A 172 -13.01 -7.06 5.16
N ALA A 173 -12.97 -8.39 5.01
CA ALA A 173 -12.05 -9.22 5.78
C ALA A 173 -10.60 -8.93 5.37
N PHE A 174 -9.68 -9.03 6.33
CA PHE A 174 -8.25 -8.86 6.06
C PHE A 174 -7.65 -10.19 5.62
N THR A 175 -7.50 -10.36 4.30
CA THR A 175 -6.83 -11.52 3.71
C THR A 175 -5.43 -11.14 3.22
N PRO A 176 -4.48 -12.10 3.19
CA PRO A 176 -3.20 -11.88 2.52
C PRO A 176 -3.42 -11.69 1.03
N GLU A 177 -2.93 -10.58 0.48
CA GLU A 177 -3.07 -10.25 -0.95
C GLU A 177 -1.75 -9.74 -1.51
N VAL A 178 -1.52 -9.98 -2.79
CA VAL A 178 -0.27 -9.62 -3.48
C VAL A 178 -0.05 -8.11 -3.48
N GLN A 179 -1.13 -7.37 -3.69
CA GLN A 179 -1.23 -5.92 -3.70
C GLN A 179 -0.72 -5.31 -2.38
N ALA A 180 -0.87 -6.03 -1.26
CA ALA A 180 -0.41 -5.56 0.05
C ALA A 180 1.12 -5.51 0.21
N SER A 181 1.88 -6.21 -0.65
CA SER A 181 3.36 -6.14 -0.65
C SER A 181 3.90 -4.92 -1.42
N LEU A 182 3.10 -4.37 -2.34
CA LEU A 182 3.35 -3.11 -3.03
C LEU A 182 2.13 -2.18 -2.93
N PRO A 183 1.76 -1.74 -1.70
CA PRO A 183 0.57 -0.93 -1.52
C PRO A 183 0.68 0.40 -2.23
N LEU A 184 -0.45 0.87 -2.75
CA LEU A 184 -0.61 2.19 -3.35
C LEU A 184 -0.66 3.31 -2.30
N TYR A 185 0.28 3.30 -1.36
CA TYR A 185 0.37 4.26 -0.29
C TYR A 185 1.21 5.46 -0.74
N LEU A 186 0.59 6.65 -0.79
CA LEU A 186 1.18 7.85 -1.38
C LEU A 186 2.56 8.23 -0.79
N PRO A 187 2.79 8.14 0.53
CA PRO A 187 4.13 8.38 1.11
C PRO A 187 5.20 7.38 0.63
N PHE A 188 4.88 6.11 0.41
CA PHE A 188 5.85 5.15 -0.15
C PHE A 188 6.21 5.51 -1.58
N ILE A 189 5.22 5.91 -2.39
CA ILE A 189 5.43 6.33 -3.77
C ILE A 189 6.34 7.57 -3.81
N VAL A 190 6.04 8.58 -2.99
CA VAL A 190 6.82 9.83 -2.93
C VAL A 190 8.24 9.58 -2.42
N ALA A 191 8.42 8.82 -1.35
CA ALA A 191 9.74 8.52 -0.81
C ALA A 191 10.60 7.71 -1.80
N THR A 192 9.99 6.84 -2.60
CA THR A 192 10.71 6.05 -3.61
C THR A 192 11.09 6.89 -4.84
N ARG A 193 10.24 7.85 -5.24
CA ARG A 193 10.57 8.82 -6.30
C ARG A 193 11.71 9.76 -5.91
N HIS A 194 11.80 10.07 -4.62
CA HIS A 194 12.72 11.06 -4.08
C HIS A 194 13.56 10.45 -2.95
N PRO A 195 14.51 9.54 -3.27
CA PRO A 195 15.33 8.86 -2.28
C PRO A 195 16.23 9.81 -1.48
N GLU A 196 16.44 11.05 -1.95
CA GLU A 196 17.09 12.12 -1.19
C GLU A 196 16.31 12.50 0.09
N HIS A 197 15.00 12.27 0.11
CA HIS A 197 14.14 12.56 1.26
C HIS A 197 13.99 11.31 2.13
N ARG A 198 14.42 11.40 3.40
CA ARG A 198 14.15 10.33 4.37
C ARG A 198 12.64 10.09 4.50
N TYR A 199 12.22 8.83 4.59
CA TYR A 199 10.81 8.45 4.69
C TYR A 199 10.04 9.21 5.79
N ARG A 200 10.64 9.36 6.98
CA ARG A 200 10.05 10.14 8.09
C ARG A 200 9.73 11.60 7.72
N LYS A 201 10.54 12.21 6.88
CA LYS A 201 10.32 13.58 6.39
C LYS A 201 9.11 13.61 5.45
N VAL A 202 8.99 12.64 4.55
CA VAL A 202 7.84 12.48 3.65
C VAL A 202 6.55 12.32 4.46
N CYS A 203 6.53 11.42 5.44
CA CYS A 203 5.38 11.23 6.34
C CYS A 203 4.99 12.52 7.08
N ARG A 204 5.97 13.27 7.62
CA ARG A 204 5.72 14.54 8.30
C ARG A 204 5.12 15.58 7.38
N ALA A 205 5.66 15.71 6.16
CA ALA A 205 5.19 16.67 5.17
C ALA A 205 3.77 16.36 4.66
N LEU A 206 3.42 15.06 4.58
CA LEU A 206 2.09 14.60 4.17
C LEU A 206 1.10 14.46 5.33
N GLY A 207 1.57 14.53 6.58
CA GLY A 207 0.73 14.54 7.78
C GLY A 207 0.24 13.17 8.23
N THR A 208 1.02 12.10 8.01
CA THR A 208 0.60 10.71 8.28
C THR A 208 1.62 9.94 9.10
N LYS A 209 1.15 8.91 9.81
CA LYS A 209 1.95 7.98 10.64
C LYS A 209 1.47 6.53 10.53
N ILE A 210 0.65 6.19 9.53
CA ILE A 210 -0.05 4.90 9.50
C ILE A 210 0.88 3.70 9.26
N LEU A 211 1.83 3.83 8.33
CA LEU A 211 2.85 2.81 8.04
C LEU A 211 4.23 3.32 8.44
N ARG A 212 4.97 2.48 9.18
CA ARG A 212 6.32 2.79 9.66
C ARG A 212 7.38 2.56 8.58
N GLU A 213 8.60 2.96 8.91
CA GLU A 213 9.78 2.86 8.03
C GLU A 213 10.14 1.41 7.71
N GLU A 214 9.85 0.46 8.61
CA GLU A 214 10.08 -0.97 8.34
C GLU A 214 9.21 -1.49 7.19
N GLU A 215 7.96 -1.04 7.11
CA GLU A 215 7.07 -1.40 5.99
C GLU A 215 7.49 -0.72 4.69
N TYR A 216 8.06 0.50 4.78
CA TYR A 216 8.65 1.16 3.61
C TYR A 216 9.86 0.38 3.07
N VAL A 217 10.74 -0.12 3.95
CA VAL A 217 11.89 -0.93 3.53
C VAL A 217 11.44 -2.24 2.87
N LYS A 218 10.38 -2.88 3.40
CA LYS A 218 9.78 -4.07 2.76
C LYS A 218 9.23 -3.74 1.36
N PHE A 219 8.49 -2.64 1.23
CA PHE A 219 7.99 -2.15 -0.05
C PHE A 219 9.13 -1.97 -1.07
N VAL A 220 10.19 -1.25 -0.71
CA VAL A 220 11.35 -1.02 -1.58
C VAL A 220 12.02 -2.34 -1.96
N SER A 221 12.17 -3.26 -1.02
CA SER A 221 12.77 -4.58 -1.28
C SER A 221 11.95 -5.39 -2.28
N VAL A 222 10.61 -5.40 -2.16
CA VAL A 222 9.72 -6.10 -3.10
C VAL A 222 9.79 -5.47 -4.48
N LEU A 223 9.81 -4.14 -4.54
CA LEU A 223 9.93 -3.39 -5.79
C LEU A 223 11.27 -3.68 -6.49
N GLN A 224 12.39 -3.72 -5.77
CA GLN A 224 13.69 -4.04 -6.34
C GLN A 224 13.77 -5.48 -6.85
N ASN A 225 13.15 -6.43 -6.13
CA ASN A 225 13.14 -7.83 -6.50
C ASN A 225 12.15 -8.16 -7.64
N GLY A 226 11.22 -7.25 -7.94
CA GLY A 226 10.19 -7.43 -8.97
C GLY A 226 9.22 -8.57 -8.69
N ARG A 227 9.10 -9.00 -7.43
CA ARG A 227 8.30 -10.17 -7.02
C ARG A 227 7.34 -9.82 -5.89
N PRO A 228 6.17 -9.23 -6.21
CA PRO A 228 5.09 -9.05 -5.25
C PRO A 228 4.61 -10.41 -4.71
N ILE A 229 4.37 -10.47 -3.40
CA ILE A 229 3.94 -11.69 -2.70
C ILE A 229 2.71 -11.41 -1.85
N PRO A 230 1.85 -12.41 -1.57
CA PRO A 230 0.76 -12.25 -0.62
C PRO A 230 1.27 -11.77 0.74
N TYR A 231 0.71 -10.68 1.23
CA TYR A 231 1.12 -10.05 2.49
C TYR A 231 -0.10 -9.44 3.22
N VAL A 232 0.05 -9.16 4.52
CA VAL A 232 -0.95 -8.45 5.31
C VAL A 232 -0.28 -7.24 5.93
N LEU A 233 -0.72 -6.03 5.53
CA LEU A 233 -0.21 -4.81 6.16
C LEU A 233 -0.68 -4.72 7.62
N PRO A 234 0.19 -4.26 8.53
CA PRO A 234 -0.09 -4.23 9.97
C PRO A 234 -1.19 -3.22 10.33
N ALA A 235 -2.15 -3.64 11.15
CA ALA A 235 -3.27 -2.80 11.61
C ALA A 235 -2.83 -1.51 12.31
N ASN A 236 -1.73 -1.59 13.04
CA ASN A 236 -0.97 -0.51 13.63
C ASN A 236 0.45 -1.02 13.89
N ALA A 237 1.42 -0.12 13.88
CA ALA A 237 2.61 -0.12 14.73
C ALA A 237 2.54 -1.17 15.87
N PRO A 238 3.25 -2.32 15.81
CA PRO A 238 3.22 -3.27 16.93
C PRO A 238 3.66 -2.54 18.20
N ASP A 239 2.84 -2.69 19.23
CA ASP A 239 3.18 -2.40 20.60
C ASP A 239 4.44 -3.21 20.93
N PRO A 240 5.54 -2.60 21.40
CA PRO A 240 6.75 -3.34 21.77
C PRO A 240 6.50 -4.39 22.88
N SER A 241 5.35 -4.38 23.54
CA SER A 241 4.94 -5.38 24.52
C SER A 241 4.29 -6.64 23.95
N VAL A 242 3.87 -6.64 22.67
CA VAL A 242 3.51 -7.87 21.97
C VAL A 242 4.77 -8.39 21.28
N ALA A 243 5.71 -8.84 22.12
CA ALA A 243 6.76 -9.73 21.67
C ALA A 243 6.07 -10.87 20.92
N PHE A 244 6.47 -11.03 19.66
CA PHE A 244 6.08 -12.13 18.79
C PHE A 244 6.34 -13.45 19.53
N SER A 245 5.32 -13.99 20.20
CA SER A 245 5.32 -15.39 20.56
C SER A 245 5.16 -16.15 19.26
N ASP A 246 6.22 -16.85 18.89
CA ASP A 246 6.27 -17.92 17.89
C ASP A 246 6.56 -17.53 16.43
N SER A 247 7.16 -16.36 16.17
CA SER A 247 7.67 -16.06 14.81
C SER A 247 8.96 -16.86 14.53
N LYS A 248 8.81 -18.00 13.84
CA LYS A 248 9.92 -18.72 13.22
C LYS A 248 10.51 -17.81 12.13
N GLY A 249 11.60 -17.11 12.45
CA GLY A 249 12.26 -16.17 11.55
C GLY A 249 12.99 -16.85 10.39
N ARG A 250 13.21 -16.11 9.30
CA ARG A 250 14.12 -16.47 8.20
C ARG A 250 15.33 -15.57 8.25
N TYR A 251 16.53 -16.15 8.30
CA TYR A 251 17.78 -15.40 8.27
C TYR A 251 18.08 -14.92 6.84
N ASP A 252 18.34 -13.62 6.68
CA ASP A 252 18.79 -12.98 5.43
C ASP A 252 20.32 -12.77 5.49
N PRO A 253 21.11 -13.55 4.73
CA PRO A 253 22.58 -13.46 4.77
C PRO A 253 23.14 -12.22 4.07
N VAL A 254 22.36 -11.51 3.24
CA VAL A 254 22.81 -10.29 2.55
C VAL A 254 22.75 -9.09 3.49
N ARG A 255 21.78 -9.10 4.41
CA ARG A 255 21.53 -7.99 5.35
C ARG A 255 21.96 -8.31 6.79
N ASP A 256 22.44 -9.53 7.02
CA ASP A 256 22.84 -10.06 8.33
C ASP A 256 21.77 -9.85 9.41
N GLN A 257 20.51 -10.16 9.08
CA GLN A 257 19.36 -9.91 9.97
C GLN A 257 18.33 -11.04 9.93
N TRP A 258 17.69 -11.27 11.07
CA TRP A 258 16.55 -12.17 11.19
C TRP A 258 15.27 -11.45 10.76
N VAL A 259 14.64 -11.95 9.70
CA VAL A 259 13.38 -11.41 9.19
C VAL A 259 12.21 -12.18 9.80
N PRO A 260 11.26 -11.51 10.49
CA PRO A 260 10.07 -12.18 10.99
C PRO A 260 9.25 -12.73 9.84
N VAL A 261 8.91 -14.01 9.89
CA VAL A 261 7.97 -14.62 8.95
C VAL A 261 6.64 -14.75 9.65
N THR A 262 5.61 -14.11 9.11
CA THR A 262 4.24 -14.33 9.58
C THR A 262 3.75 -15.63 8.95
N ILE A 263 3.72 -16.71 9.73
CA ILE A 263 2.94 -17.88 9.36
C ILE A 263 1.47 -17.46 9.57
N PRO A 264 0.63 -17.39 8.52
CA PRO A 264 -0.77 -17.01 8.70
C PRO A 264 -1.43 -17.94 9.71
N ASN A 265 -2.28 -17.38 10.58
CA ASN A 265 -3.06 -18.19 11.51
C ASN A 265 -4.07 -19.01 10.69
N LEU A 266 -3.75 -20.29 10.49
CA LEU A 266 -4.46 -21.24 9.63
C LEU A 266 -5.72 -21.80 10.33
N ALA A 267 -6.50 -20.93 10.98
CA ALA A 267 -7.75 -21.33 11.61
C ALA A 267 -8.74 -21.85 10.54
N GLY A 268 -9.02 -23.15 10.59
CA GLY A 268 -9.89 -23.84 9.62
C GLY A 268 -9.14 -24.76 8.64
N PHE A 269 -7.82 -24.63 8.52
CA PHE A 269 -7.02 -25.65 7.85
C PHE A 269 -6.72 -26.75 8.87
N LYS A 270 -7.17 -27.99 8.62
CA LYS A 270 -6.59 -29.14 9.29
C LYS A 270 -5.10 -29.16 8.92
N PRO A 271 -4.18 -29.17 9.90
CA PRO A 271 -2.79 -29.53 9.62
C PRO A 271 -2.83 -30.83 8.81
N PHE A 272 -2.16 -30.88 7.67
CA PHE A 272 -1.99 -32.13 6.95
C PHE A 272 -1.42 -33.13 7.97
N GLU A 273 -2.13 -34.22 8.23
CA GLU A 273 -1.60 -35.29 9.05
C GLU A 273 -0.36 -35.80 8.32
N ILE A 274 0.81 -35.41 8.83
CA ILE A 274 2.09 -35.85 8.27
C ILE A 274 2.11 -37.36 8.44
N PRO A 275 2.16 -38.14 7.34
CA PRO A 275 2.17 -39.60 7.42
C PRO A 275 3.28 -40.07 8.36
N GLU A 276 3.02 -41.12 9.14
CA GLU A 276 3.98 -41.63 10.14
C GLU A 276 5.34 -41.96 9.50
N SER A 277 5.33 -42.43 8.25
CA SER A 277 6.54 -42.64 7.44
C SER A 277 7.36 -41.37 7.24
N LEU A 278 6.72 -40.23 6.97
CA LEU A 278 7.37 -38.93 6.84
C LEU A 278 7.88 -38.42 8.18
N GLN A 279 7.13 -38.63 9.27
CA GLN A 279 7.59 -38.28 10.62
C GLN A 279 8.86 -39.04 11.02
N GLN A 280 8.96 -40.33 10.66
CA GLN A 280 10.14 -41.15 10.90
C GLN A 280 11.36 -40.68 10.10
N ILE A 281 11.17 -40.24 8.85
CA ILE A 281 12.26 -39.68 8.02
C ILE A 281 12.69 -38.32 8.58
N ILE A 282 11.75 -37.46 9.00
CA ILE A 282 12.04 -36.17 9.67
C ILE A 282 12.84 -36.42 10.97
N ALA A 283 12.42 -37.38 11.80
CA ALA A 283 13.13 -37.73 13.02
C ALA A 283 14.53 -38.28 12.74
N ARG A 284 14.73 -38.99 11.62
CA ARG A 284 16.04 -39.48 11.18
C ARG A 284 16.94 -38.34 10.68
N ALA A 285 16.40 -37.44 9.86
CA ALA A 285 17.10 -36.25 9.38
C ALA A 285 17.53 -35.36 10.56
N GLY A 286 16.64 -35.16 11.54
CA GLY A 286 16.95 -34.40 12.76
C GLY A 286 18.04 -35.04 13.63
N LYS A 287 18.15 -36.36 13.65
CA LYS A 287 19.26 -37.08 14.33
C LYS A 287 20.59 -37.04 13.57
N GLN A 288 20.57 -36.73 12.26
CA GLN A 288 21.78 -36.50 11.47
C GLN A 288 22.23 -35.03 11.51
N GLN A 289 21.52 -34.19 12.26
CA GLN A 289 21.83 -32.78 12.43
C GLN A 289 22.93 -32.54 13.50
N ASP A 290 23.74 -33.56 13.77
CA ASP A 290 24.83 -33.57 14.74
C ASP A 290 26.15 -33.17 14.07
N ASP A 291 26.34 -31.87 13.86
CA ASP A 291 27.62 -31.16 13.97
C ASP A 291 27.45 -29.74 13.46
N PRO A 292 26.94 -28.82 14.30
CA PRO A 292 26.88 -27.42 13.92
C PRO A 292 28.30 -26.86 13.83
N VAL A 293 28.71 -26.45 12.63
CA VAL A 293 29.96 -25.71 12.46
C VAL A 293 29.76 -24.32 13.06
N ARG A 294 30.39 -24.07 14.21
CA ARG A 294 30.39 -22.76 14.85
C ARG A 294 31.27 -21.80 14.04
N LEU A 295 30.66 -20.77 13.48
CA LEU A 295 31.34 -19.60 12.93
C LEU A 295 31.24 -18.46 13.95
N ASP A 296 32.37 -18.09 14.55
CA ASP A 296 32.48 -16.84 15.28
C ASP A 296 32.64 -15.70 14.27
N VAL A 297 31.59 -14.90 14.11
CA VAL A 297 31.61 -13.64 13.37
C VAL A 297 31.61 -12.52 14.41
N HIS A 298 32.31 -11.41 14.16
CA HIS A 298 32.38 -10.31 15.13
C HIS A 298 30.98 -9.82 15.53
N GLY A 299 30.55 -10.14 16.75
CA GLY A 299 29.25 -9.76 17.31
C GLY A 299 28.18 -10.86 17.33
N ALA A 300 28.42 -12.04 16.74
CA ALA A 300 27.44 -13.13 16.74
C ALA A 300 28.09 -14.53 16.63
N VAL A 301 27.53 -15.49 17.38
CA VAL A 301 27.85 -16.92 17.24
C VAL A 301 26.85 -17.52 16.27
N ILE A 302 27.31 -17.93 15.08
CA ILE A 302 26.46 -18.55 14.05
C ILE A 302 26.74 -20.05 14.04
N PHE A 303 25.68 -20.86 14.09
CA PHE A 303 25.77 -22.31 13.90
C PHE A 303 25.32 -22.66 12.48
N ARG A 304 26.23 -23.21 11.68
CA ARG A 304 25.91 -23.71 10.34
C ARG A 304 25.63 -25.21 10.41
N PHE A 305 24.40 -25.60 10.11
CA PHE A 305 24.02 -27.00 9.96
C PHE A 305 24.23 -27.47 8.52
N GLY A 306 24.77 -28.68 8.35
CA GLY A 306 24.92 -29.30 7.04
C GLY A 306 23.58 -29.81 6.51
N TRP A 307 23.29 -29.54 5.23
CA TRP A 307 22.15 -30.14 4.53
C TRP A 307 22.55 -31.57 4.12
N SER A 308 21.95 -32.59 4.73
CA SER A 308 22.22 -33.99 4.39
C SER A 308 21.29 -34.52 3.30
N ARG A 309 21.58 -35.71 2.77
CA ARG A 309 20.71 -36.39 1.80
C ARG A 309 19.32 -36.68 2.38
N ASP A 310 19.25 -37.02 3.67
CA ASP A 310 17.99 -37.29 4.35
C ASP A 310 17.11 -36.03 4.44
N HIS A 311 17.71 -34.84 4.54
CA HIS A 311 16.97 -33.58 4.46
C HIS A 311 16.35 -33.37 3.08
N GLN A 312 17.10 -33.68 2.02
CA GLN A 312 16.58 -33.61 0.65
C GLN A 312 15.43 -34.61 0.43
N GLU A 313 15.56 -35.83 0.94
CA GLU A 313 14.53 -36.86 0.85
C GLU A 313 13.22 -36.44 1.54
N VAL A 314 13.31 -35.77 2.70
CA VAL A 314 12.13 -35.18 3.36
C VAL A 314 11.46 -34.14 2.45
N VAL A 315 12.23 -33.23 1.85
CA VAL A 315 11.68 -32.18 0.99
C VAL A 315 10.98 -32.78 -0.23
N ASP A 316 11.65 -33.72 -0.91
CA ASP A 316 11.10 -34.36 -2.11
C ASP A 316 9.81 -35.11 -1.79
N ARG A 317 9.78 -35.85 -0.67
CA ARG A 317 8.57 -36.57 -0.21
C ARG A 317 7.43 -35.64 0.18
N VAL A 318 7.71 -34.49 0.79
CA VAL A 318 6.68 -33.50 1.12
C VAL A 318 6.11 -32.88 -0.16
N ILE A 319 6.97 -32.58 -1.15
CA ILE A 319 6.53 -32.08 -2.45
C ILE A 319 5.63 -33.10 -3.14
N ASP A 320 6.00 -34.37 -3.17
CA ASP A 320 5.19 -35.44 -3.77
C ASP A 320 3.81 -35.60 -3.10
N VAL A 321 3.76 -35.53 -1.77
CA VAL A 321 2.50 -35.57 -1.02
C VAL A 321 1.62 -34.36 -1.36
N LEU A 322 2.20 -33.17 -1.47
CA LEU A 322 1.45 -31.95 -1.84
C LEU A 322 0.94 -32.02 -3.28
N LEU A 323 1.75 -32.54 -4.21
CA LEU A 323 1.36 -32.72 -5.61
C LEU A 323 0.23 -33.76 -5.75
N SER A 324 0.32 -34.89 -5.04
CA SER A 324 -0.74 -35.91 -5.06
C SER A 324 -2.08 -35.38 -4.53
N GLN A 325 -2.05 -34.56 -3.47
CA GLN A 325 -3.24 -33.90 -2.91
C GLN A 325 -3.88 -32.94 -3.92
N LEU A 326 -3.08 -32.16 -4.65
CA LEU A 326 -3.54 -31.24 -5.69
C LEU A 326 -4.16 -32.00 -6.88
N THR A 327 -3.58 -33.14 -7.28
CA THR A 327 -4.15 -33.97 -8.36
C THR A 327 -5.41 -34.72 -7.96
N SER A 328 -5.58 -35.04 -6.67
CA SER A 328 -6.77 -35.75 -6.15
C SER A 328 -8.01 -34.87 -5.97
N GLN A 329 -7.87 -33.54 -6.11
CA GLN A 329 -8.97 -32.57 -6.02
C GLN A 329 -9.44 -32.05 -7.39
N SER A 330 -8.94 -32.59 -8.50
CA SER A 330 -9.48 -32.30 -9.83
C SER A 330 -10.58 -33.33 -10.16
N PRO A 331 -11.82 -32.89 -10.46
CA PRO A 331 -12.94 -33.79 -10.79
C PRO A 331 -12.74 -34.56 -12.10
#